data_AF-A0A031HU77-F1
#
_entry.id   AF-A0A031HU77-F1
#
_cell.length_a   1.000
_cell.length_b   1.000
_cell.length_c   1.000
_cell.angle_alpha   90.00
_cell.angle_beta   90.00
_cell.angle_gamma   90.00
#
_symmetry.space_group_name_H-M   'P 1'
#
loop_
_entity.id
_entity.type
_entity.pdbx_description
1 polymer ?
#
loop_
_entity_poly.entity_id
_entity_poly.type
_entity_poly.pdbx_seq_one_letter_code
_entity_poly.pdbx_strand_id
1 'polypeptide(L)'
;MGVDIERVNVDLFKGESHTPEFLELNPHGLSPVMVDGDFVLYESAAINLYFAEKAGSDLAGATTRERYEILQWMFWSGEQWRVFATLTFDERIGKRFSRPGTCSRCRHARTMERRPGAAHWRRGLWRCVRAE
;
A
#
# COMPACT_ATOMS: atom_id res chain seq x y z
N MET A 1 1.70 23.66 -9.40
CA MET A 1 1.84 23.15 -10.79
C MET A 1 0.81 23.77 -11.74
N GLY A 2 -0.38 24.21 -11.30
CA GLY A 2 -1.30 24.98 -12.15
C GLY A 2 -1.88 24.20 -13.36
N VAL A 3 -1.78 22.87 -13.34
CA VAL A 3 -2.29 21.99 -14.39
C VAL A 3 -3.80 21.87 -14.22
N ASP A 4 -4.54 22.07 -15.31
CA ASP A 4 -5.98 21.82 -15.34
C ASP A 4 -6.26 20.32 -15.36
N ILE A 5 -7.15 19.87 -14.48
CA ILE A 5 -7.44 18.45 -14.26
C ILE A 5 -8.94 18.27 -14.04
N GLU A 6 -9.54 17.43 -14.89
CA GLU A 6 -10.88 16.92 -14.64
C GLU A 6 -10.82 15.90 -13.50
N ARG A 7 -11.65 16.10 -12.47
CA ARG A 7 -11.70 15.21 -11.31
C ARG A 7 -12.90 14.29 -11.41
N VAL A 8 -12.63 13.00 -11.54
CA VAL A 8 -13.64 11.95 -11.43
C VAL A 8 -13.60 11.38 -10.01
N ASN A 9 -14.69 11.51 -9.27
CA ASN A 9 -14.81 10.93 -7.93
C ASN A 9 -15.14 9.44 -8.05
N VAL A 10 -14.41 8.62 -7.29
CA VAL A 10 -14.65 7.18 -7.17
C VAL A 10 -14.94 6.86 -5.72
N ASP A 11 -16.14 6.38 -5.44
CA ASP A 11 -16.60 6.01 -4.11
C ASP A 11 -16.07 4.61 -3.74
N LEU A 12 -15.00 4.61 -2.94
CA LEU A 12 -14.36 3.39 -2.44
C LEU A 12 -15.27 2.59 -1.50
N PHE A 13 -16.23 3.22 -0.82
CA PHE A 13 -17.14 2.54 0.09
C PHE A 13 -18.26 1.80 -0.65
N LYS A 14 -18.62 2.29 -1.83
CA LYS A 14 -19.55 1.61 -2.75
C LYS A 14 -18.87 0.56 -3.63
N GLY A 15 -17.55 0.44 -3.56
CA GLY A 15 -16.78 -0.53 -4.34
C GLY A 15 -16.60 -0.13 -5.81
N GLU A 16 -16.76 1.14 -6.16
CA GLU A 16 -16.67 1.62 -7.56
C GLU A 16 -15.30 1.34 -8.19
N SER A 17 -14.24 1.23 -7.38
CA SER A 17 -12.88 0.88 -7.83
C SER A 17 -12.69 -0.60 -8.21
N HIS A 18 -13.71 -1.45 -8.04
CA HIS A 18 -13.68 -2.87 -8.40
C HIS A 18 -14.64 -3.21 -9.56
N THR A 19 -15.18 -2.19 -10.22
CA THR A 19 -15.94 -2.36 -11.46
C THR A 19 -15.00 -2.83 -12.58
N PRO A 20 -15.49 -3.63 -13.55
CA PRO A 20 -14.68 -4.05 -14.70
C PRO A 20 -14.02 -2.86 -15.40
N GLU A 21 -14.74 -1.76 -15.55
CA GLU A 21 -14.29 -0.54 -16.22
C GLU A 21 -13.14 0.14 -15.46
N PHE A 22 -13.19 0.19 -14.12
CA PHE A 22 -12.08 0.75 -13.33
C PHE A 22 -10.87 -0.20 -13.31
N LEU A 23 -11.09 -1.51 -13.28
CA LEU A 23 -10.02 -2.51 -13.26
C LEU A 23 -9.24 -2.57 -14.59
N GLU A 24 -9.86 -2.16 -15.71
CA GLU A 24 -9.14 -1.91 -16.97
C GLU A 24 -8.11 -0.77 -16.84
N LEU A 25 -8.38 0.23 -15.99
CA LEU A 25 -7.47 1.35 -15.74
C LEU A 25 -6.38 1.00 -14.70
N ASN A 26 -6.77 0.34 -13.61
CA ASN A 26 -5.85 -0.12 -12.58
C ASN A 26 -6.27 -1.51 -12.08
N PRO A 27 -5.54 -2.58 -12.43
CA PRO A 27 -5.90 -3.95 -12.03
C PRO A 27 -5.82 -4.19 -10.52
N HIS A 28 -5.18 -3.27 -9.77
CA HIS A 28 -5.16 -3.33 -8.31
C HIS A 28 -6.44 -2.79 -7.65
N GLY A 29 -7.32 -2.13 -8.41
CA GLY A 29 -8.55 -1.52 -7.87
C GLY A 29 -8.29 -0.40 -6.87
N LEU A 30 -7.12 0.24 -6.96
CA LEU A 30 -6.68 1.31 -6.08
C LEU A 30 -6.78 2.67 -6.76
N SER A 31 -7.12 3.69 -5.97
CA SER A 31 -7.06 5.09 -6.35
C SER A 31 -5.82 5.74 -5.71
N PRO A 32 -5.13 6.69 -6.37
CA PRO A 32 -5.50 7.39 -7.61
C PRO A 32 -5.04 6.73 -8.92
N VAL A 33 -5.70 7.10 -10.02
CA VAL A 33 -5.34 6.80 -11.41
C VAL A 33 -5.40 8.10 -12.22
N MET A 34 -4.47 8.27 -13.16
CA MET A 34 -4.40 9.38 -14.09
C MET A 34 -4.54 8.87 -15.52
N VAL A 35 -5.31 9.59 -16.34
CA VAL A 35 -5.49 9.32 -17.78
C VAL A 35 -5.13 10.58 -18.55
N ASP A 36 -4.21 10.47 -19.50
CA ASP A 36 -3.83 11.53 -20.44
C ASP A 36 -3.81 10.98 -21.87
N GLY A 37 -4.93 11.16 -22.60
CA GLY A 37 -5.14 10.51 -23.89
C GLY A 37 -5.13 8.98 -23.72
N ASP A 38 -4.25 8.30 -24.46
CA ASP A 38 -4.09 6.84 -24.40
C ASP A 38 -3.17 6.38 -23.25
N PHE A 39 -2.59 7.30 -22.48
CA PHE A 39 -1.68 6.98 -21.40
C PHE A 39 -2.42 6.89 -20.06
N VAL A 40 -2.39 5.69 -19.46
CA VAL A 40 -2.94 5.42 -18.13
C VAL A 40 -1.80 5.19 -17.16
N LEU A 41 -1.80 5.92 -16.04
CA LEU A 41 -0.79 5.81 -14.99
C LEU A 41 -1.45 5.71 -13.62
N TYR A 42 -1.06 4.70 -12.86
CA TYR A 42 -1.39 4.54 -11.44
C TYR A 42 -0.10 4.60 -10.61
N GLU A 43 -0.25 4.64 -9.27
CA GLU A 43 0.77 5.04 -8.28
C GLU A 43 0.92 6.55 -8.11
N SER A 44 0.57 7.05 -6.93
CA SER A 44 0.53 8.49 -6.63
C SER A 44 1.90 9.18 -6.77
N ALA A 45 3.00 8.50 -6.41
CA ALA A 45 4.35 9.03 -6.58
C ALA A 45 4.71 9.22 -8.05
N ALA A 46 4.36 8.26 -8.91
CA ALA A 46 4.60 8.35 -10.35
C ALA A 46 3.74 9.45 -11.00
N ILE A 47 2.46 9.54 -10.63
CA ILE A 47 1.54 10.60 -11.10
C ILE A 47 2.07 11.99 -10.73
N ASN A 48 2.60 12.16 -9.51
CA ASN A 48 3.18 13.44 -9.07
C ASN A 48 4.40 13.83 -9.91
N LEU A 49 5.31 12.89 -10.17
CA LEU A 49 6.49 13.14 -11.02
C LEU A 49 6.08 13.50 -12.45
N TYR A 50 5.12 12.75 -13.00
CA TYR A 50 4.57 13.02 -14.33
C TYR A 50 4.02 14.44 -14.44
N PHE A 51 3.20 14.90 -13.48
CA PHE A 51 2.69 16.27 -13.52
C PHE A 51 3.76 17.33 -13.31
N ALA A 52 4.76 17.05 -12.45
CA ALA A 52 5.87 17.97 -12.24
C ALA A 52 6.68 18.14 -13.53
N GLU A 53 6.97 17.06 -14.25
CA GLU A 53 7.68 17.10 -15.53
C GLU A 53 6.84 17.76 -16.63
N LYS A 54 5.56 17.39 -16.76
CA LYS A 54 4.64 17.97 -17.75
C LYS A 54 4.45 19.47 -17.57
N ALA A 55 4.45 19.94 -16.32
CA ALA A 55 4.32 21.36 -16.00
C ALA A 55 5.66 22.13 -16.06
N GLY A 56 6.79 21.46 -16.33
CA GLY A 56 8.12 22.08 -16.24
C GLY A 56 8.46 22.59 -14.82
N SER A 57 7.93 21.94 -13.79
CA SER A 57 8.11 22.31 -12.39
C SER A 57 9.48 21.85 -11.87
N ASP A 58 10.09 22.68 -11.03
CA ASP A 58 11.25 22.36 -10.20
C ASP A 58 11.01 21.24 -9.17
N LEU A 59 9.75 20.86 -8.93
CA LEU A 59 9.35 19.79 -8.01
C LEU A 59 9.82 18.38 -8.42
N ALA A 60 10.27 18.20 -9.67
CA ALA A 60 10.92 16.96 -10.12
C ALA A 60 12.46 16.98 -9.94
N GLY A 61 13.01 18.08 -9.41
CA GLY A 61 14.44 18.37 -9.29
C GLY A 61 14.97 19.12 -10.50
N ALA A 62 15.69 20.23 -10.28
CA ALA A 62 16.32 21.00 -11.35
C ALA A 62 17.66 20.40 -11.79
N THR A 63 18.31 19.64 -10.89
CA THR A 63 19.55 18.90 -11.17
C THR A 63 19.35 17.39 -11.02
N THR A 64 20.23 16.61 -11.64
CA THR A 64 20.26 15.15 -11.48
C THR A 64 20.36 14.73 -10.00
N ARG A 65 21.11 15.48 -9.20
CA ARG A 65 21.27 15.23 -7.77
C ARG A 65 19.95 15.41 -7.03
N GLU A 66 19.30 16.56 -7.20
CA GLU A 66 18.01 16.86 -6.55
C GLU A 66 16.94 15.84 -6.95
N ARG A 67 16.91 15.44 -8.24
CA ARG A 67 16.00 14.40 -8.71
C ARG A 67 16.18 13.09 -7.94
N TYR A 68 17.41 12.62 -7.74
CA TYR A 68 17.65 11.40 -6.98
C TYR A 68 17.36 11.55 -5.49
N GLU A 69 17.59 12.72 -4.90
CA GLU A 69 17.20 13.00 -3.51
C GLU A 69 15.67 12.96 -3.34
N ILE A 70 14.90 13.50 -4.30
CA ILE A 70 13.44 13.42 -4.32
C ILE A 70 12.97 11.96 -4.46
N LEU A 71 13.53 11.22 -5.41
CA LEU A 71 13.22 9.81 -5.61
C LEU A 71 13.53 8.98 -4.37
N GLN A 72 14.65 9.24 -3.69
CA GLN A 72 15.01 8.57 -2.44
C GLN A 72 13.91 8.73 -1.39
N TRP A 73 13.38 9.94 -1.20
CA TRP A 73 12.31 10.19 -0.25
C TRP A 73 10.96 9.61 -0.67
N MET A 74 10.65 9.62 -1.97
CA MET A 74 9.44 8.97 -2.50
C MET A 74 9.46 7.46 -2.26
N PHE A 75 10.58 6.79 -2.56
CA PHE A 75 10.73 5.36 -2.31
C PHE A 75 10.76 5.04 -0.82
N TRP A 76 11.46 5.83 0.00
CA TRP A 76 11.44 5.66 1.45
C TRP A 76 10.02 5.76 2.02
N SER A 77 9.22 6.71 1.52
CA SER A 77 7.81 6.85 1.91
C SER A 77 6.97 5.62 1.53
N GLY A 78 7.11 5.13 0.29
CA GLY A 78 6.39 3.95 -0.19
C GLY A 78 6.76 2.64 0.50
N GLU A 79 8.05 2.44 0.80
CA GLU A 79 8.57 1.17 1.30
C GLU A 79 8.68 1.11 2.83
N GLN A 80 9.12 2.20 3.47
CA GLN A 80 9.41 2.21 4.91
C GLN A 80 8.24 2.82 5.68
N TRP A 81 7.82 4.03 5.30
CA TRP A 81 6.77 4.74 6.01
C TRP A 81 5.42 4.03 5.92
N ARG A 82 5.03 3.58 4.72
CA ARG A 82 3.73 2.90 4.52
C ARG A 82 3.61 1.63 5.37
N VAL A 83 4.67 0.83 5.44
CA VAL A 83 4.71 -0.40 6.25
C VAL A 83 4.60 -0.05 7.74
N PHE A 84 5.39 0.92 8.20
CA PHE A 84 5.36 1.37 9.59
C PHE A 84 3.99 1.92 10.01
N ALA A 85 3.39 2.76 9.17
CA ALA A 85 2.09 3.36 9.42
C ALA A 85 0.99 2.29 9.53
N THR A 86 0.99 1.32 8.60
CA THR A 86 0.03 0.21 8.60
C THR A 86 0.17 -0.65 9.86
N LEU A 87 1.40 -1.05 10.20
CA LEU A 87 1.66 -1.83 11.41
C LEU A 87 1.24 -1.09 12.69
N THR A 88 1.55 0.20 12.77
CA THR A 88 1.19 1.02 13.94
C THR A 88 -0.32 1.19 14.05
N PHE A 89 -1.02 1.40 12.94
CA PHE A 89 -2.47 1.45 12.90
C PHE A 89 -3.09 0.13 13.37
N ASP A 90 -2.63 -1.00 12.85
CA ASP A 90 -3.12 -2.32 13.24
C ASP A 90 -2.92 -2.59 14.73
N GLU A 91 -1.73 -2.29 15.26
CA GLU A 91 -1.38 -2.56 16.65
C GLU A 91 -2.10 -1.63 17.64
N ARG A 92 -2.24 -0.34 17.31
CA ARG A 92 -2.81 0.66 18.24
C ARG A 92 -4.30 0.87 18.08
N ILE A 93 -4.83 0.75 16.86
CA ILE A 93 -6.22 1.05 16.51
C ILE A 93 -6.95 -0.24 16.15
N GLY A 94 -6.44 -1.00 15.17
CA GLY A 94 -7.10 -2.22 14.66
C GLY A 94 -7.40 -3.25 15.77
N LYS A 95 -6.43 -3.52 16.65
CA LYS A 95 -6.61 -4.40 17.83
C LYS A 95 -7.55 -3.84 18.90
N ARG A 96 -7.72 -2.53 18.98
CA ARG A 96 -8.64 -1.89 19.95
C ARG A 96 -10.10 -2.06 19.53
N PHE A 97 -10.37 -2.05 18.22
CA PHE A 97 -11.70 -2.23 17.66
C PHE A 97 -12.03 -3.69 17.31
N SER A 98 -11.00 -4.52 17.03
CA SER A 98 -11.17 -5.95 16.83
C SER A 98 -11.30 -6.67 18.17
N ARG A 99 -12.43 -7.35 18.42
CA ARG A 99 -12.60 -8.21 19.60
C ARG A 99 -11.44 -9.22 19.71
N PRO A 100 -10.91 -9.50 20.92
CA PRO A 100 -9.85 -10.49 21.11
C PRO A 100 -10.38 -11.88 20.71
N GLY A 101 -10.14 -12.29 19.46
CA GLY A 101 -10.76 -13.51 18.92
C GLY A 101 -10.84 -13.59 17.39
N THR A 102 -11.04 -12.47 16.69
CA THR A 102 -11.46 -12.51 15.27
C THR A 102 -10.36 -12.27 14.25
N CYS A 103 -9.17 -11.84 14.67
CA CYS A 103 -8.03 -11.72 13.74
C CYS A 103 -7.66 -13.11 13.18
N SER A 104 -7.76 -13.28 11.86
CA SER A 104 -7.38 -14.51 11.14
C SER A 104 -5.93 -14.92 11.43
N ARG A 105 -5.06 -13.94 11.69
CA ARG A 105 -3.67 -14.13 12.12
C ARG A 105 -3.55 -14.70 13.54
N CYS A 106 -4.44 -14.32 14.45
CA CYS A 106 -4.53 -14.92 15.79
C CYS A 106 -5.21 -16.31 15.78
N ARG A 107 -6.02 -16.63 14.77
CA ARG A 107 -6.65 -17.95 14.62
C ARG A 107 -5.58 -19.02 14.36
N HIS A 108 -4.60 -18.72 13.50
CA HIS A 108 -3.46 -19.60 13.22
C HIS A 108 -2.53 -19.80 14.43
N ALA A 109 -2.39 -18.78 15.30
CA ALA A 109 -1.61 -18.91 16.53
C ALA A 109 -2.28 -19.82 17.57
N ARG A 110 -3.63 -19.89 17.60
CA ARG A 110 -4.37 -20.68 18.60
C ARG A 110 -4.55 -22.15 18.24
N THR A 111 -4.55 -22.52 16.96
CA THR A 111 -4.72 -23.94 16.56
C THR A 111 -3.49 -24.81 16.85
N MET A 112 -2.31 -24.22 17.07
CA MET A 112 -1.09 -24.97 17.38
C MET A 112 -0.93 -25.31 18.88
N GLU A 113 -1.69 -24.69 19.78
CA GLU A 113 -1.44 -24.79 21.23
C GLU A 113 -2.26 -25.88 21.95
N ARG A 114 -3.16 -26.58 21.25
CA ARG A 114 -3.97 -27.66 21.84
C ARG A 114 -3.68 -29.04 21.26
N ARG A 115 -2.40 -29.44 21.20
CA ARG A 115 -2.04 -30.86 21.14
C ARG A 115 -1.65 -31.34 22.55
N PRO A 116 -2.45 -32.21 23.20
CA PRO A 116 -2.04 -32.79 24.47
C PRO A 116 -0.83 -33.69 24.22
N GLY A 117 0.32 -33.34 24.81
CA GLY A 117 1.56 -34.14 24.75
C GLY A 117 2.78 -33.42 24.17
N ALA A 118 2.68 -32.18 23.68
CA ALA A 118 3.87 -31.45 23.22
C ALA A 118 4.55 -30.72 24.39
N ALA A 119 5.55 -31.38 24.97
CA ALA A 119 6.46 -30.80 25.95
C ALA A 119 7.16 -29.55 25.38
N HIS A 120 7.24 -28.53 26.24
CA HIS A 120 8.15 -27.37 26.25
C HIS A 120 8.97 -27.08 24.98
N TRP A 121 8.76 -25.93 24.36
CA TRP A 121 9.73 -25.35 23.42
C TRP A 121 10.08 -23.91 23.77
N ARG A 122 11.39 -23.68 23.98
CA ARG A 122 12.00 -22.38 24.26
C ARG A 122 12.04 -21.51 23.00
N ARG A 123 12.03 -20.19 23.23
CA ARG A 123 12.13 -19.12 22.21
C ARG A 123 13.28 -19.35 21.24
N GLY A 124 12.99 -19.32 19.94
CA GLY A 124 13.99 -19.16 18.88
C GLY A 124 13.78 -20.11 17.71
N LEU A 125 13.84 -19.56 16.50
CA LEU A 125 13.86 -20.20 15.17
C LEU A 125 12.51 -20.55 14.54
N TRP A 126 12.08 -19.64 13.67
CA TRP A 126 11.04 -19.86 12.66
C TRP A 126 11.59 -20.78 11.56
N ARG A 127 10.85 -21.83 11.19
CA ARG A 127 10.94 -22.44 9.87
C ARG A 127 9.54 -22.74 9.35
N CYS A 128 9.16 -22.03 8.29
CA CYS A 128 8.03 -22.41 7.44
C CYS A 128 8.54 -23.49 6.47
N VAL A 129 8.02 -24.70 6.57
CA VAL A 129 8.16 -25.71 5.52
C VAL A 129 6.77 -25.86 4.91
N ARG A 130 6.66 -25.50 3.63
CA ARG A 130 5.47 -25.66 2.78
C ARG A 130 5.04 -27.14 2.79
N ALA A 131 3.75 -27.42 2.69
CA ALA A 131 3.28 -28.74 2.30
C ALA A 131 2.08 -28.60 1.35
N GLU A 132 2.10 -29.48 0.35
CA GLU A 132 1.14 -29.71 -0.74
C GLU A 132 -0.29 -30.00 -0.25
#